data_AF-A0A2E6MXH9-F1
#
_entry.id   AF-A0A2E6MXH9-F1
#
_cell.length_a   1.000
_cell.length_b   1.000
_cell.length_c   1.000
_cell.angle_alpha   90.00
_cell.angle_beta   90.00
_cell.angle_gamma   90.00
#
_symmetry.space_group_name_H-M   'P 1'
#
loop_
_entity.id
_entity.type
_entity.pdbx_description
1 polymer ?
#
loop_
_entity_poly.entity_id
_entity_poly.type
_entity_poly.pdbx_seq_one_letter_code
_entity_poly.pdbx_strand_id
1 'polypeptide(L)'
;METVAIDYRKKGVAFHYIYKALAHPEHNGYVQPFTQQERLLHVAEAKRTLGSSIEWLCDNMKNELKQALGGAPNSQFILDPQGKIISASSWSNPAELRATLAELVGEVSPATTVPDLGLNQLPPPQPAAKGIVPRLQMPGVMRAIVVKPQPSLEPYYVKLRAEIDESFMRDGLGWMYIGFHLDPLLDVHWNNLAPALQFKVRTPTGITVAASKAVAAKVDLEADADPREFLLGLEWDSKELSSASFSSAELIVEVEYYACHDEGWCKPFQQSYILKLVPDRHAGSVRNRGRVGGGRSFRDR
;
A
#
# COMPACT_ATOMS: atom_id res chain seq x y z
N MET A 1 -0.63 -5.35 -22.52
CA MET A 1 0.76 -4.85 -22.46
C MET A 1 1.75 -5.91 -22.91
N GLU A 2 1.75 -7.11 -22.32
CA GLU A 2 2.66 -8.23 -22.71
C GLU A 2 2.65 -8.55 -24.22
N THR A 3 1.47 -8.62 -24.85
CA THR A 3 1.36 -8.86 -26.31
C THR A 3 2.11 -7.81 -27.13
N VAL A 4 1.97 -6.54 -26.75
CA VAL A 4 2.67 -5.42 -27.40
C VAL A 4 4.17 -5.53 -27.18
N ALA A 5 4.60 -5.91 -25.98
CA ALA A 5 6.02 -6.09 -25.68
C ALA A 5 6.64 -7.22 -26.51
N ILE A 6 5.99 -8.38 -26.63
CA ILE A 6 6.49 -9.48 -27.47
C ILE A 6 6.64 -9.07 -28.93
N ASP A 7 5.65 -8.36 -29.47
CA ASP A 7 5.65 -7.93 -30.85
C ASP A 7 6.76 -6.93 -31.16
N TYR A 8 6.87 -5.87 -30.34
CA TYR A 8 7.77 -4.75 -30.63
C TYR A 8 9.19 -4.92 -30.06
N ARG A 9 9.45 -5.88 -29.18
CA ARG A 9 10.83 -6.30 -28.84
C ARG A 9 11.60 -6.74 -30.08
N LYS A 10 10.93 -7.44 -31.00
CA LYS A 10 11.51 -7.88 -32.30
C LYS A 10 11.86 -6.70 -33.22
N LYS A 11 11.30 -5.52 -32.93
CA LYS A 11 11.56 -4.24 -33.63
C LYS A 11 12.52 -3.33 -32.85
N GLY A 12 13.19 -3.85 -31.82
CA GLY A 12 14.19 -3.11 -31.04
C GLY A 12 13.62 -2.23 -29.91
N VAL A 13 12.34 -2.38 -29.56
CA VAL A 13 11.74 -1.61 -28.45
C VAL A 13 11.91 -2.35 -27.13
N ALA A 14 12.49 -1.68 -26.13
CA ALA A 14 12.59 -2.20 -24.77
C ALA A 14 11.35 -1.82 -23.94
N PHE A 15 10.90 -2.73 -23.08
CA PHE A 15 9.72 -2.55 -22.23
C PHE A 15 10.08 -2.80 -20.77
N HIS A 16 9.65 -1.89 -19.90
CA HIS A 16 9.83 -1.98 -18.46
C HIS A 16 8.53 -1.60 -17.74
N TYR A 17 8.19 -2.33 -16.69
CA TYR A 17 7.25 -1.85 -15.66
C TYR A 17 8.01 -1.15 -14.56
N ILE A 18 7.38 -0.15 -13.93
CA ILE A 18 7.97 0.58 -12.81
C ILE A 18 7.02 0.45 -11.62
N TYR A 19 7.42 -0.32 -10.62
CA TYR A 19 6.67 -0.45 -9.38
C TYR A 19 6.88 0.79 -8.51
N LYS A 20 5.78 1.47 -8.19
CA LYS A 20 5.74 2.68 -7.36
C LYS A 20 4.95 2.41 -6.07
N ALA A 21 4.90 3.39 -5.17
CA ALA A 21 4.00 3.31 -4.01
C ALA A 21 2.55 2.94 -4.41
N LEU A 22 1.89 2.14 -3.57
CA LEU A 22 0.55 1.63 -3.85
C LEU A 22 -0.46 2.77 -3.99
N ALA A 23 -1.24 2.74 -5.07
CA ALA A 23 -2.34 3.68 -5.26
C ALA A 23 -3.51 3.35 -4.32
N HIS A 24 -3.77 2.06 -4.11
CA HIS A 24 -4.86 1.53 -3.29
C HIS A 24 -4.35 0.48 -2.30
N PRO A 25 -3.73 0.90 -1.18
CA PRO A 25 -3.44 -0.01 -0.09
C PRO A 25 -4.70 -0.71 0.42
N GLU A 26 -4.50 -1.84 1.09
CA GLU A 26 -5.52 -2.80 1.55
C GLU A 26 -6.24 -3.55 0.42
N HIS A 27 -6.14 -3.11 -0.84
CA HIS A 27 -6.65 -3.88 -1.96
C HIS A 27 -5.87 -5.20 -2.11
N ASN A 28 -6.59 -6.32 -2.12
CA ASN A 28 -6.02 -7.68 -2.03
C ASN A 28 -5.15 -7.91 -0.78
N GLY A 29 -5.29 -7.07 0.25
CA GLY A 29 -4.52 -7.14 1.49
C GLY A 29 -3.14 -6.50 1.45
N TYR A 30 -2.67 -6.00 0.30
CA TYR A 30 -1.35 -5.37 0.22
C TYR A 30 -1.30 -4.03 0.94
N VAL A 31 -0.25 -3.81 1.72
CA VAL A 31 -0.02 -2.57 2.47
C VAL A 31 1.24 -1.87 1.99
N GLN A 32 1.39 -0.58 2.28
CA GLN A 32 2.59 0.14 1.81
C GLN A 32 3.86 -0.51 2.37
N PRO A 33 4.91 -0.68 1.56
CA PRO A 33 6.21 -1.10 2.07
C PRO A 33 6.84 0.02 2.90
N PHE A 34 7.56 -0.35 3.94
CA PHE A 34 8.36 0.54 4.77
C PHE A 34 9.83 0.55 4.36
N THR A 35 10.30 -0.53 3.74
CA THR A 35 11.69 -0.67 3.29
C THR A 35 11.77 -0.93 1.80
N GLN A 36 12.95 -0.67 1.21
CA GLN A 36 13.20 -1.01 -0.20
C GLN A 36 13.09 -2.51 -0.43
N GLN A 37 13.51 -3.33 0.54
CA GLN A 37 13.44 -4.79 0.45
C GLN A 37 11.98 -5.26 0.38
N GLU A 38 11.10 -4.75 1.23
CA GLU A 38 9.66 -5.05 1.15
C GLU A 38 9.08 -4.61 -0.20
N ARG A 39 9.46 -3.43 -0.71
CA ARG A 39 8.99 -3.01 -2.04
C ARG A 39 9.47 -3.94 -3.15
N LEU A 40 10.65 -4.54 -3.03
CA LEU A 40 11.12 -5.57 -3.95
C LEU A 40 10.36 -6.89 -3.78
N LEU A 41 9.90 -7.25 -2.58
CA LEU A 41 8.96 -8.37 -2.39
C LEU A 41 7.65 -8.12 -3.14
N HIS A 42 7.13 -6.88 -3.11
CA HIS A 42 5.96 -6.52 -3.91
C HIS A 42 6.21 -6.66 -5.42
N VAL A 43 7.41 -6.33 -5.90
CA VAL A 43 7.78 -6.54 -7.31
C VAL A 43 7.81 -8.03 -7.65
N ALA A 44 8.42 -8.85 -6.79
CA ALA A 44 8.46 -10.29 -6.96
C ALA A 44 7.04 -10.88 -7.00
N GLU A 45 6.18 -10.43 -6.09
CA GLU A 45 4.78 -10.85 -6.04
C GLU A 45 4.00 -10.41 -7.29
N ALA A 46 4.20 -9.18 -7.77
CA ALA A 46 3.56 -8.70 -8.98
C ALA A 46 3.98 -9.53 -10.21
N LYS A 47 5.26 -9.89 -10.32
CA LYS A 47 5.76 -10.80 -11.36
C LYS A 47 5.10 -12.17 -11.27
N ARG A 48 5.04 -12.75 -10.06
CA ARG A 48 4.44 -14.06 -9.78
C ARG A 48 2.95 -14.08 -10.13
N THR A 49 2.19 -13.09 -9.64
CA THR A 49 0.75 -12.97 -9.87
C THR A 49 0.42 -12.77 -11.35
N LEU A 50 1.18 -11.94 -12.07
CA LEU A 50 0.87 -11.59 -13.46
C LEU A 50 1.45 -12.57 -14.49
N GLY A 51 2.42 -13.41 -14.11
CA GLY A 51 3.17 -14.24 -15.05
C GLY A 51 3.98 -13.43 -16.07
N SER A 52 4.24 -12.16 -15.77
CA SER A 52 4.78 -11.16 -16.71
C SER A 52 6.22 -11.47 -17.14
N SER A 53 6.49 -11.29 -18.44
CA SER A 53 7.83 -11.39 -19.03
C SER A 53 8.55 -10.04 -19.14
N ILE A 54 7.85 -8.95 -18.84
CA ILE A 54 8.38 -7.59 -18.87
C ILE A 54 9.28 -7.38 -17.65
N GLU A 55 10.42 -6.72 -17.85
CA GLU A 55 11.32 -6.41 -16.75
C GLU A 55 10.67 -5.39 -15.81
N TRP A 56 10.81 -5.60 -14.50
CA TRP A 56 10.28 -4.68 -13.49
C TRP A 56 11.42 -3.93 -12.83
N LEU A 57 11.31 -2.61 -12.87
CA LEU A 57 12.07 -1.68 -12.08
C LEU A 57 11.28 -1.33 -10.82
N CYS A 58 12.00 -0.94 -9.78
CA CYS A 58 11.43 -0.54 -8.50
C CYS A 58 11.81 0.92 -8.22
N ASP A 59 10.80 1.78 -8.01
CA ASP A 59 11.05 3.15 -7.56
C ASP A 59 11.61 3.13 -6.13
N ASN A 60 12.42 4.12 -5.79
CA ASN A 60 13.03 4.23 -4.47
C ASN A 60 12.00 4.63 -3.41
N MET A 61 12.33 4.43 -2.13
CA MET A 61 11.40 4.77 -1.02
C MET A 61 11.05 6.26 -0.92
N LYS A 62 11.82 7.16 -1.55
CA LYS A 62 11.48 8.58 -1.67
C LYS A 62 10.47 8.88 -2.79
N ASN A 63 10.16 7.89 -3.62
CA ASN A 63 9.23 7.97 -4.76
C ASN A 63 9.63 9.06 -5.76
N GLU A 64 10.93 9.25 -6.00
CA GLU A 64 11.46 10.32 -6.85
C GLU A 64 11.02 10.13 -8.31
N LEU A 65 11.02 8.90 -8.83
CA LEU A 65 10.62 8.65 -10.21
C LEU A 65 9.12 8.83 -10.39
N LYS A 66 8.29 8.36 -9.44
CA LYS A 66 6.85 8.66 -9.41
C LYS A 66 6.59 10.17 -9.49
N GLN A 67 7.35 10.97 -8.74
CA GLN A 67 7.21 12.43 -8.71
C GLN A 67 7.62 13.06 -10.04
N ALA A 68 8.79 12.68 -10.57
CA ALA A 68 9.30 13.18 -11.84
C ALA A 68 8.34 12.89 -13.01
N LEU A 69 7.62 11.77 -12.96
CA LEU A 69 6.65 11.34 -13.98
C LEU A 69 5.20 11.82 -13.72
N GLY A 70 5.00 12.84 -12.88
CA GLY A 70 3.69 13.47 -12.67
C GLY A 70 2.73 12.72 -11.73
N GLY A 71 3.18 11.64 -11.08
CA GLY A 71 2.49 11.02 -9.95
C GLY A 71 1.28 10.13 -10.27
N ALA A 72 0.89 10.00 -11.54
CA ALA A 72 -0.21 9.13 -11.96
C ALA A 72 0.08 7.65 -11.60
N PRO A 73 -0.92 6.86 -11.18
CA PRO A 73 -0.68 5.50 -10.69
C PRO A 73 -0.26 4.54 -11.81
N ASN A 74 -0.92 4.59 -12.97
CA ASN A 74 -0.75 3.66 -14.07
C ASN A 74 -0.36 4.35 -15.40
N SER A 75 0.47 5.40 -15.33
CA SER A 75 0.94 6.13 -16.52
C SER A 75 1.87 5.29 -17.40
N GLN A 76 1.96 5.69 -18.67
CA GLN A 76 2.77 5.06 -19.70
C GLN A 76 3.60 6.14 -20.42
N PHE A 77 4.87 5.84 -20.69
CA PHE A 77 5.78 6.74 -21.38
C PHE A 77 6.52 5.98 -22.48
N ILE A 78 6.79 6.65 -23.60
CA ILE A 78 7.69 6.18 -24.65
C ILE A 78 8.87 7.15 -24.70
N LEU A 79 10.07 6.61 -24.58
CA LEU A 79 11.32 7.36 -24.66
C LEU A 79 12.03 7.01 -25.97
N ASP A 80 12.60 8.01 -26.63
CA ASP A 80 13.50 7.80 -27.77
C ASP A 80 14.90 7.34 -27.30
N PRO A 81 15.81 6.93 -28.21
CA PRO A 81 17.16 6.50 -27.85
C PRO A 81 18.02 7.57 -27.16
N GLN A 82 17.63 8.85 -27.21
CA GLN A 82 18.28 9.95 -26.53
C GLN A 82 17.70 10.19 -25.13
N GLY A 83 16.69 9.41 -24.71
CA GLY A 83 16.03 9.50 -23.42
C GLY A 83 14.94 10.57 -23.36
N LYS A 84 14.51 11.14 -24.49
CA LYS A 84 13.43 12.13 -24.52
C LYS A 84 12.08 11.42 -24.53
N ILE A 85 11.15 11.89 -23.69
CA ILE A 85 9.76 11.43 -23.73
C ILE A 85 9.11 11.95 -25.03
N ILE A 86 8.75 11.03 -25.93
CA ILE A 86 8.10 11.33 -27.21
C ILE A 86 6.60 11.01 -27.20
N SER A 87 6.14 10.23 -26.23
CA SER A 87 4.71 10.01 -25.96
C SER A 87 4.51 9.75 -24.47
N ALA A 88 3.41 10.28 -23.93
CA ALA A 88 3.03 10.11 -22.54
C ALA A 88 1.51 9.94 -22.45
N SER A 89 1.06 8.95 -21.67
CA SER A 89 -0.34 8.75 -21.33
C SER A 89 -0.51 8.67 -19.81
N SER A 90 -1.55 9.33 -19.30
CA SER A 90 -1.91 9.31 -17.88
C SER A 90 -2.43 7.94 -17.43
N TRP A 91 -2.83 7.09 -18.39
CA TRP A 91 -3.28 5.72 -18.14
C TRP A 91 -2.84 4.77 -19.26
N SER A 92 -2.19 3.67 -18.92
CA SER A 92 -1.72 2.69 -19.90
C SER A 92 -2.88 2.10 -20.70
N ASN A 93 -2.73 2.14 -22.03
CA ASN A 93 -3.67 1.58 -23.00
C ASN A 93 -2.89 0.78 -24.05
N PRO A 94 -2.94 -0.57 -24.03
CA PRO A 94 -2.19 -1.40 -24.96
C PRO A 94 -2.54 -1.18 -26.44
N ALA A 95 -3.80 -0.83 -26.76
CA ALA A 95 -4.22 -0.60 -28.14
C ALA A 95 -3.62 0.69 -28.70
N GLU A 96 -3.70 1.78 -27.93
CA GLU A 96 -3.05 3.06 -28.28
C GLU A 96 -1.53 2.89 -28.37
N LEU A 97 -0.90 2.20 -27.40
CA LEU A 97 0.53 1.94 -27.45
C LEU A 97 0.94 1.21 -28.72
N ARG A 98 0.17 0.19 -29.13
CA ARG A 98 0.44 -0.56 -30.37
C ARG A 98 0.33 0.33 -31.60
N ALA A 99 -0.67 1.21 -31.67
CA ALA A 99 -0.83 2.15 -32.76
C ALA A 99 0.34 3.15 -32.82
N THR A 100 0.72 3.75 -31.69
CA THR A 100 1.88 4.66 -31.62
C THR A 100 3.17 3.95 -32.03
N LEU A 101 3.41 2.72 -31.57
CA LEU A 101 4.60 1.98 -31.97
C LEU A 101 4.60 1.56 -33.44
N ALA A 102 3.42 1.30 -34.03
CA ALA A 102 3.32 1.03 -35.47
C ALA A 102 3.77 2.23 -36.31
N GLU A 103 3.40 3.44 -35.90
CA GLU A 103 3.84 4.68 -36.54
C GLU A 103 5.35 4.92 -36.39
N LEU A 104 5.91 4.59 -35.21
CA LEU A 104 7.32 4.88 -34.89
C LEU A 104 8.31 3.85 -35.45
N VAL A 105 7.98 2.55 -35.38
CA VAL A 105 8.91 1.44 -35.72
C VAL A 105 8.33 0.42 -36.70
N GLY A 106 7.17 0.73 -37.29
CA GLY A 106 6.48 -0.08 -38.27
C GLY A 106 5.56 -1.15 -37.68
N GLU A 107 4.55 -1.55 -38.46
CA GLU A 107 3.56 -2.54 -38.05
C GLU A 107 4.17 -3.93 -37.78
N VAL A 108 3.42 -4.73 -37.01
CA VAL A 108 3.68 -6.15 -36.75
C VAL A 108 2.49 -6.97 -37.22
N SER A 109 2.74 -7.97 -38.08
CA SER A 109 1.73 -8.89 -38.59
C SER A 109 2.32 -10.32 -38.72
N PRO A 110 1.66 -11.36 -38.18
CA PRO A 110 0.46 -11.29 -37.33
C PRO A 110 0.79 -10.71 -35.95
N ALA A 111 -0.16 -10.00 -35.34
CA ALA A 111 -0.02 -9.49 -33.98
C ALA A 111 -0.25 -10.59 -32.95
N THR A 112 0.54 -10.60 -31.87
CA THR A 112 0.37 -11.54 -30.74
C THR A 112 -0.94 -11.24 -30.01
N THR A 113 -1.70 -12.29 -29.70
CA THR A 113 -2.95 -12.24 -28.93
C THR A 113 -2.72 -12.65 -27.47
N VAL A 114 -3.69 -12.39 -26.58
CA VAL A 114 -3.57 -12.76 -25.16
C VAL A 114 -3.42 -14.27 -24.96
N PRO A 115 -4.18 -15.15 -25.65
CA PRO A 115 -3.99 -16.60 -25.58
C PRO A 115 -2.56 -17.06 -25.93
N ASP A 116 -1.89 -16.39 -26.89
CA ASP A 116 -0.54 -16.75 -27.32
C ASP A 116 0.50 -16.58 -26.21
N LEU A 117 0.18 -15.81 -25.16
CA LEU A 117 1.12 -15.53 -24.07
C LEU A 117 1.28 -16.71 -23.10
N GLY A 118 0.27 -17.57 -22.97
CA GLY A 118 0.29 -18.68 -22.01
C GLY A 118 0.60 -18.25 -20.57
N LEU A 119 0.15 -17.05 -20.14
CA LEU A 119 0.48 -16.51 -18.82
C LEU A 119 -0.10 -17.39 -17.71
N ASN A 120 0.76 -17.84 -16.79
CA ASN A 120 0.33 -18.52 -15.57
C ASN A 120 0.09 -17.48 -14.47
N GLN A 121 -1.11 -16.91 -14.43
CA GLN A 121 -1.49 -15.97 -13.39
C GLN A 121 -1.86 -16.72 -12.11
N LEU A 122 -1.32 -16.27 -10.98
CA LEU A 122 -1.57 -16.86 -9.67
C LEU A 122 -2.36 -15.88 -8.80
N PRO A 123 -3.25 -16.37 -7.92
CA PRO A 123 -3.95 -15.50 -6.99
C PRO A 123 -2.97 -14.88 -5.98
N PRO A 124 -3.33 -13.71 -5.39
CA PRO A 124 -2.62 -13.14 -4.26
C PRO A 124 -2.52 -14.13 -3.08
N PRO A 125 -1.45 -14.05 -2.27
CA PRO A 125 -1.30 -14.89 -1.08
C PRO A 125 -2.42 -14.63 -0.06
N GLN A 126 -2.87 -15.71 0.58
CA GLN A 126 -3.87 -15.69 1.66
C GLN A 126 -3.36 -16.54 2.82
N PRO A 127 -2.49 -15.99 3.68
CA PRO A 127 -1.86 -16.76 4.75
C PRO A 127 -2.86 -17.24 5.83
N ALA A 128 -3.99 -16.54 5.99
CA ALA A 128 -5.06 -16.99 6.89
C ALA A 128 -6.43 -16.45 6.44
N ALA A 129 -7.48 -16.94 7.11
CA ALA A 129 -8.86 -16.50 6.91
C ALA A 129 -9.01 -14.98 7.10
N LYS A 130 -9.92 -14.37 6.33
CA LYS A 130 -10.25 -12.95 6.37
C LYS A 130 -11.78 -12.78 6.39
N GLY A 131 -12.23 -11.61 6.84
CA GLY A 131 -13.66 -11.28 6.99
C GLY A 131 -14.28 -11.77 8.29
N ILE A 132 -13.46 -12.12 9.28
CA ILE A 132 -13.83 -12.53 10.63
C ILE A 132 -14.05 -11.30 11.51
N VAL A 133 -13.09 -10.35 11.50
CA VAL A 133 -13.19 -9.12 12.29
C VAL A 133 -13.94 -8.06 11.50
N PRO A 134 -15.06 -7.51 12.03
CA PRO A 134 -15.79 -6.45 11.37
C PRO A 134 -14.92 -5.21 11.13
N ARG A 135 -14.94 -4.71 9.90
CA ARG A 135 -14.22 -3.50 9.50
C ARG A 135 -14.89 -2.26 10.07
N LEU A 136 -14.10 -1.30 10.55
CA LEU A 136 -14.65 -0.04 11.07
C LEU A 136 -15.33 0.80 9.96
N GLN A 137 -16.47 1.40 10.29
CA GLN A 137 -17.08 2.45 9.47
C GLN A 137 -16.37 3.77 9.75
N MET A 138 -15.87 4.42 8.70
CA MET A 138 -15.18 5.71 8.86
C MET A 138 -16.21 6.85 9.00
N PRO A 139 -15.97 7.83 9.88
CA PRO A 139 -16.90 8.95 10.11
C PRO A 139 -16.98 9.92 8.91
N GLY A 140 -16.06 9.80 7.96
CA GLY A 140 -16.00 10.62 6.75
C GLY A 140 -14.83 10.22 5.86
N VAL A 141 -14.41 11.16 5.01
CA VAL A 141 -13.22 10.99 4.16
C VAL A 141 -11.98 11.07 5.04
N MET A 142 -11.21 9.99 5.03
CA MET A 142 -9.95 9.89 5.76
C MET A 142 -8.77 10.14 4.83
N ARG A 143 -7.73 10.80 5.33
CA ARG A 143 -6.49 11.07 4.62
C ARG A 143 -5.32 10.45 5.38
N ALA A 144 -4.55 9.62 4.68
CA ALA A 144 -3.34 9.04 5.25
C ALA A 144 -2.32 10.10 5.61
N ILE A 145 -1.71 9.91 6.77
CA ILE A 145 -0.64 10.75 7.29
C ILE A 145 0.70 10.02 7.21
N VAL A 146 1.78 10.77 7.40
CA VAL A 146 3.13 10.19 7.36
C VAL A 146 3.32 9.26 8.55
N VAL A 147 3.61 7.99 8.25
CA VAL A 147 4.02 6.96 9.21
C VAL A 147 5.49 6.63 8.96
N LYS A 148 6.32 6.74 9.99
CA LYS A 148 7.73 6.33 9.94
C LYS A 148 7.98 5.22 10.96
N PRO A 149 8.22 3.98 10.53
CA PRO A 149 8.63 2.94 11.47
C PRO A 149 9.99 3.27 12.07
N GLN A 150 10.16 2.94 13.35
CA GLN A 150 11.46 2.95 14.00
C GLN A 150 12.23 1.68 13.68
N PRO A 151 13.57 1.74 13.57
CA PRO A 151 14.39 0.57 13.25
C PRO A 151 14.04 -0.66 14.12
N SER A 152 13.94 -1.80 13.45
CA SER A 152 13.62 -3.10 14.05
C SER A 152 14.59 -4.14 13.53
N LEU A 153 14.99 -5.07 14.40
CA LEU A 153 15.75 -6.27 13.99
C LEU A 153 14.84 -7.32 13.32
N GLU A 154 13.56 -7.27 13.64
CA GLU A 154 12.52 -8.11 13.06
C GLU A 154 11.90 -7.41 11.84
N PRO A 155 11.45 -8.16 10.82
CA PRO A 155 10.58 -7.62 9.77
C PRO A 155 9.34 -6.90 10.33
N TYR A 156 8.79 -5.97 9.56
CA TYR A 156 7.51 -5.34 9.88
C TYR A 156 6.35 -6.25 9.43
N TYR A 157 6.18 -7.37 10.13
CA TYR A 157 5.08 -8.33 9.94
C TYR A 157 3.71 -7.67 10.03
N VAL A 158 3.58 -6.68 10.92
CA VAL A 158 2.40 -5.84 11.07
C VAL A 158 2.77 -4.41 10.72
N LYS A 159 2.04 -3.80 9.79
CA LYS A 159 2.26 -2.43 9.34
C LYS A 159 1.17 -1.50 9.87
N LEU A 160 1.62 -0.41 10.48
CA LEU A 160 0.74 0.67 10.91
C LEU A 160 0.32 1.52 9.71
N ARG A 161 -0.99 1.70 9.56
CA ARG A 161 -1.59 2.75 8.74
C ARG A 161 -2.33 3.72 9.65
N ALA A 162 -2.02 5.01 9.52
CA ALA A 162 -2.72 6.07 10.22
C ALA A 162 -3.36 7.04 9.23
N GLU A 163 -4.57 7.47 9.53
CA GLU A 163 -5.31 8.45 8.74
C GLU A 163 -6.04 9.42 9.66
N ILE A 164 -6.25 10.65 9.21
CA ILE A 164 -7.04 11.67 9.91
C ILE A 164 -8.19 12.12 9.03
N ASP A 165 -9.29 12.53 9.65
CA ASP A 165 -10.43 13.08 8.92
C ASP A 165 -10.20 14.54 8.50
N GLU A 166 -11.06 15.02 7.61
CA GLU A 166 -11.00 16.39 7.11
C GLU A 166 -11.33 17.44 8.19
N SER A 167 -12.16 17.09 9.17
CA SER A 167 -12.54 18.00 10.27
C SER A 167 -11.33 18.33 11.13
N PHE A 168 -10.50 17.34 11.49
CA PHE A 168 -9.26 17.61 12.23
C PHE A 168 -8.32 18.55 11.46
N MET A 169 -8.18 18.35 10.14
CA MET A 169 -7.33 19.22 9.31
C MET A 169 -7.82 20.67 9.22
N ARG A 170 -9.12 20.90 9.35
CA ARG A 170 -9.74 22.23 9.23
C ARG A 170 -9.85 22.94 10.57
N ASP A 171 -10.32 22.23 11.58
CA ASP A 171 -10.78 22.80 12.84
C ASP A 171 -9.87 22.43 14.03
N GLY A 172 -8.90 21.54 13.84
CA GLY A 172 -8.05 21.00 14.90
C GLY A 172 -8.74 19.95 15.77
N LEU A 173 -10.01 19.62 15.51
CA LEU A 173 -10.78 18.60 16.23
C LEU A 173 -11.37 17.59 15.23
N GLY A 174 -11.16 16.30 15.47
CA GLY A 174 -11.72 15.26 14.61
C GLY A 174 -11.29 13.86 15.00
N TRP A 175 -11.13 13.00 13.99
CA TRP A 175 -10.86 11.58 14.17
C TRP A 175 -9.54 11.15 13.56
N MET A 176 -8.83 10.28 14.28
CA MET A 176 -7.67 9.54 13.81
C MET A 176 -8.00 8.05 13.74
N TYR A 177 -7.86 7.47 12.55
CA TYR A 177 -7.85 6.03 12.34
C TYR A 177 -6.42 5.50 12.56
N ILE A 178 -6.31 4.41 13.32
CA ILE A 178 -5.11 3.60 13.46
C ILE A 178 -5.46 2.16 13.09
N GLY A 179 -4.81 1.63 12.06
CA GLY A 179 -4.96 0.25 11.62
C GLY A 179 -3.64 -0.50 11.64
N PHE A 180 -3.63 -1.68 12.23
CA PHE A 180 -2.52 -2.62 12.21
C PHE A 180 -2.84 -3.75 11.24
N HIS A 181 -2.08 -3.84 10.16
CA HIS A 181 -2.34 -4.74 9.04
C HIS A 181 -1.19 -5.73 8.90
N LEU A 182 -1.46 -7.03 8.88
CA LEU A 182 -0.43 -8.03 8.55
C LEU A 182 0.02 -7.84 7.09
N ASP A 183 1.32 -7.95 6.84
CA ASP A 183 1.86 -7.99 5.48
C ASP A 183 1.65 -9.39 4.88
N PRO A 184 0.80 -9.54 3.84
CA PRO A 184 0.52 -10.85 3.27
C PRO A 184 1.72 -11.45 2.53
N LEU A 185 2.81 -10.72 2.34
CA LEU A 185 4.04 -11.21 1.70
C LEU A 185 5.03 -11.84 2.67
N LEU A 186 4.72 -11.85 3.96
CA LEU A 186 5.58 -12.37 5.02
C LEU A 186 5.00 -13.62 5.67
N ASP A 187 3.99 -14.24 5.07
CA ASP A 187 3.40 -15.54 5.45
C ASP A 187 3.09 -15.66 6.96
N VAL A 188 2.59 -14.56 7.52
CA VAL A 188 2.20 -14.46 8.92
C VAL A 188 0.69 -14.31 9.10
N HIS A 189 0.22 -14.76 10.26
CA HIS A 189 -1.15 -14.59 10.72
C HIS A 189 -1.19 -14.22 12.20
N TRP A 190 -2.33 -13.70 12.66
CA TRP A 190 -2.53 -13.41 14.08
C TRP A 190 -2.57 -14.70 14.90
N ASN A 191 -1.99 -14.65 16.09
CA ASN A 191 -2.20 -15.67 17.11
C ASN A 191 -3.25 -15.18 18.11
N ASN A 192 -4.50 -15.56 17.91
CA ASN A 192 -5.61 -15.10 18.76
C ASN A 192 -5.72 -15.88 20.08
N LEU A 193 -4.93 -16.96 20.25
CA LEU A 193 -4.78 -17.67 21.52
C LEU A 193 -3.85 -16.94 22.49
N ALA A 194 -3.00 -16.05 21.97
CA ALA A 194 -2.11 -15.20 22.75
C ALA A 194 -2.81 -13.87 23.17
N PRO A 195 -2.19 -13.04 24.03
CA PRO A 195 -2.71 -11.72 24.34
C PRO A 195 -2.99 -10.90 23.06
N ALA A 196 -4.16 -10.27 23.01
CA ALA A 196 -4.57 -9.44 21.89
C ALA A 196 -3.60 -8.28 21.66
N LEU A 197 -3.50 -7.83 20.40
CA LEU A 197 -2.70 -6.65 20.04
C LEU A 197 -3.06 -5.48 20.94
N GLN A 198 -2.05 -4.81 21.49
CA GLN A 198 -2.23 -3.61 22.28
C GLN A 198 -1.28 -2.52 21.80
N PHE A 199 -1.67 -1.27 21.94
CA PHE A 199 -0.80 -0.15 21.61
C PHE A 199 -0.95 1.00 22.59
N LYS A 200 0.07 1.87 22.58
CA LYS A 200 0.13 3.11 23.35
C LYS A 200 0.50 4.24 22.40
N VAL A 201 -0.12 5.40 22.58
CA VAL A 201 0.16 6.63 21.85
C VAL A 201 0.70 7.66 22.84
N ARG A 202 1.89 8.19 22.56
CA ARG A 202 2.45 9.35 23.24
C ARG A 202 2.30 10.55 22.32
N THR A 203 1.68 11.61 22.84
CA THR A 203 1.46 12.84 22.08
C THR A 203 2.41 13.94 22.55
N PRO A 204 2.79 14.87 21.66
CA PRO A 204 3.48 16.08 22.06
C PRO A 204 2.50 17.05 22.73
N THR A 205 3.02 18.04 23.46
CA THR A 205 2.21 19.13 24.01
C THR A 205 1.37 19.79 22.92
N GLY A 206 0.11 20.12 23.25
CA GLY A 206 -0.85 20.69 22.31
C GLY A 206 -1.56 19.68 21.40
N ILE A 207 -1.26 18.38 21.50
CA ILE A 207 -2.04 17.31 20.86
C ILE A 207 -2.61 16.36 21.91
N THR A 208 -3.91 16.09 21.82
CA THR A 208 -4.61 15.17 22.71
C THR A 208 -5.28 14.07 21.90
N VAL A 209 -5.16 12.83 22.36
CA VAL A 209 -5.93 11.69 21.86
C VAL A 209 -6.90 11.20 22.94
N ALA A 210 -8.13 10.88 22.56
CA ALA A 210 -9.18 10.45 23.50
C ALA A 210 -8.80 9.17 24.28
N ALA A 211 -7.97 8.31 23.68
CA ALA A 211 -7.39 7.14 24.33
C ALA A 211 -5.91 7.02 23.96
N SER A 212 -5.04 7.15 24.96
CA SER A 212 -3.59 6.96 24.80
C SER A 212 -3.15 5.50 24.84
N LYS A 213 -4.06 4.56 25.13
CA LYS A 213 -3.83 3.12 25.11
C LYS A 213 -5.10 2.41 24.63
N ALA A 214 -4.95 1.34 23.86
CA ALA A 214 -6.06 0.46 23.51
C ALA A 214 -5.59 -0.99 23.31
N VAL A 215 -6.55 -1.91 23.41
CA VAL A 215 -6.37 -3.35 23.17
C VAL A 215 -7.39 -3.77 22.11
N ALA A 216 -6.96 -4.59 21.15
CA ALA A 216 -7.83 -5.12 20.12
C ALA A 216 -8.92 -6.03 20.72
N ALA A 217 -10.07 -6.05 20.07
CA ALA A 217 -11.14 -6.96 20.45
C ALA A 217 -10.66 -8.42 20.39
N LYS A 218 -11.13 -9.25 21.32
CA LYS A 218 -10.88 -10.69 21.28
C LYS A 218 -11.55 -11.28 20.04
N VAL A 219 -10.85 -12.18 19.37
CA VAL A 219 -11.37 -12.96 18.23
C VAL A 219 -11.47 -14.41 18.68
N ASP A 220 -12.60 -15.06 18.39
CA ASP A 220 -12.89 -16.41 18.88
C ASP A 220 -12.20 -17.53 18.07
N LEU A 221 -11.77 -17.24 16.84
CA LEU A 221 -10.96 -18.16 16.04
C LEU A 221 -9.50 -18.12 16.47
N GLU A 222 -8.79 -19.24 16.37
CA GLU A 222 -7.38 -19.35 16.75
C GLU A 222 -6.44 -18.44 15.94
N ALA A 223 -6.78 -18.21 14.67
CA ALA A 223 -6.01 -17.41 13.73
C ALA A 223 -6.90 -16.72 12.70
N ASP A 224 -6.46 -15.55 12.24
CA ASP A 224 -7.00 -14.82 11.09
C ASP A 224 -5.94 -13.84 10.55
N ALA A 225 -6.27 -13.14 9.47
CA ALA A 225 -5.44 -12.09 8.86
C ALA A 225 -6.15 -10.73 8.73
N ASP A 226 -7.21 -10.48 9.49
CA ASP A 226 -7.95 -9.22 9.45
C ASP A 226 -7.22 -8.10 10.19
N PRO A 227 -7.30 -6.84 9.72
CA PRO A 227 -6.63 -5.74 10.40
C PRO A 227 -7.21 -5.50 11.79
N ARG A 228 -6.35 -5.05 12.73
CA ARG A 228 -6.79 -4.56 14.04
C ARG A 228 -6.92 -3.05 13.95
N GLU A 229 -8.17 -2.57 13.93
CA GLU A 229 -8.52 -1.20 13.59
C GLU A 229 -9.10 -0.44 14.80
N PHE A 230 -8.73 0.84 14.92
CA PHE A 230 -9.14 1.72 16.01
C PHE A 230 -9.48 3.10 15.45
N LEU A 231 -10.48 3.75 16.06
CA LEU A 231 -10.86 5.13 15.78
C LEU A 231 -10.74 5.94 17.07
N LEU A 232 -9.88 6.96 17.07
CA LEU A 232 -9.54 7.76 18.24
C LEU A 232 -9.93 9.21 17.99
N GLY A 233 -10.57 9.86 18.97
CA GLY A 233 -10.74 11.31 18.93
C GLY A 233 -9.38 12.01 19.02
N LEU A 234 -9.17 13.05 18.22
CA LEU A 234 -7.92 13.80 18.13
C LEU A 234 -8.22 15.30 18.21
N GLU A 235 -7.47 16.01 19.06
CA GLU A 235 -7.59 17.45 19.26
C GLU A 235 -6.21 18.11 19.18
N TRP A 236 -6.17 19.30 18.58
CA TRP A 236 -5.02 20.18 18.46
C TRP A 236 -5.32 21.53 19.12
N ASP A 237 -4.60 21.83 20.20
CA ASP A 237 -4.60 23.15 20.82
C ASP A 237 -3.52 24.05 20.18
N SER A 238 -3.98 24.98 19.35
CA SER A 238 -3.11 25.94 18.65
C SER A 238 -2.39 26.93 19.57
N LYS A 239 -2.80 27.07 20.84
CA LYS A 239 -2.13 27.93 21.83
C LYS A 239 -0.86 27.28 22.38
N GLU A 240 -0.89 25.95 22.51
CA GLU A 240 0.21 25.14 23.03
C GLU A 240 1.14 24.64 21.90
N LEU A 241 0.58 24.35 20.73
CA LEU A 241 1.33 23.95 19.54
C LEU A 241 0.97 24.86 18.36
N SER A 242 1.86 25.79 18.02
CA SER A 242 1.60 26.71 16.90
C SER A 242 1.50 26.00 15.56
N SER A 243 0.77 26.58 14.61
CA SER A 243 0.65 26.05 13.24
C SER A 243 2.00 25.92 12.52
N ALA A 244 2.98 26.76 12.88
CA ALA A 244 4.34 26.69 12.32
C ALA A 244 5.09 25.42 12.78
N SER A 245 4.85 24.97 14.01
CA SER A 245 5.49 23.78 14.59
C SER A 245 4.68 22.50 14.39
N PHE A 246 3.40 22.62 14.01
CA PHE A 246 2.48 21.49 13.85
C PHE A 246 3.01 20.41 12.89
N SER A 247 3.58 20.80 11.75
CA SER A 247 4.11 19.85 10.75
C SER A 247 5.29 19.01 11.24
N SER A 248 6.00 19.49 12.27
CA SER A 248 7.10 18.80 12.93
C SER A 248 6.68 18.02 14.18
N ALA A 249 5.43 18.14 14.64
CA ALA A 249 4.93 17.43 15.80
C ALA A 249 4.90 15.92 15.54
N GLU A 250 5.39 15.15 16.51
CA GLU A 250 5.56 13.71 16.40
C GLU A 250 4.75 13.00 17.48
N LEU A 251 3.82 12.13 17.06
CA LEU A 251 3.18 11.18 17.96
C LEU A 251 3.94 9.86 17.86
N ILE A 252 4.20 9.24 19.01
CA ILE A 252 4.89 7.95 19.07
C ILE A 252 3.84 6.87 19.36
N VAL A 253 3.72 5.90 18.45
CA VAL A 253 2.88 4.72 18.63
C VAL A 253 3.76 3.52 18.92
N GLU A 254 3.59 2.92 20.09
CA GLU A 254 4.24 1.67 20.49
C GLU A 254 3.19 0.56 20.43
N VAL A 255 3.45 -0.51 19.70
CA VAL A 255 2.55 -1.66 19.56
C VAL A 255 3.22 -2.94 20.04
N GLU A 256 2.46 -3.77 20.74
CA GLU A 256 2.82 -5.12 21.13
C GLU A 256 1.79 -6.09 20.54
N TYR A 257 2.26 -7.15 19.89
CA TYR A 257 1.40 -8.12 19.25
C TYR A 257 2.04 -9.51 19.20
N TYR A 258 1.23 -10.53 18.94
CA TYR A 258 1.68 -11.89 18.71
C TYR A 258 1.27 -12.32 17.30
N ALA A 259 2.24 -12.84 16.57
CA ALA A 259 2.01 -13.42 15.25
C ALA A 259 2.65 -14.80 15.18
N CYS A 260 2.10 -15.63 14.31
CA CYS A 260 2.69 -16.89 13.90
C CYS A 260 3.03 -16.83 12.42
N HIS A 261 3.99 -17.65 12.00
CA HIS A 261 4.34 -17.87 10.61
C HIS A 261 4.08 -19.32 10.24
N ASP A 262 3.77 -19.55 8.98
CA ASP A 262 3.49 -20.88 8.44
C ASP A 262 4.68 -21.85 8.53
N GLU A 263 5.89 -21.36 8.86
CA GLU A 263 7.09 -22.15 9.11
C GLU A 263 7.15 -22.71 10.56
N GLY A 264 6.12 -22.45 11.37
CA GLY A 264 5.92 -23.13 12.66
C GLY A 264 6.35 -22.35 13.90
N TRP A 265 6.71 -21.07 13.78
CA TRP A 265 6.98 -20.22 14.96
C TRP A 265 5.78 -19.34 15.30
N CYS A 266 5.63 -19.05 16.59
CA CYS A 266 4.70 -18.07 17.15
C CYS A 266 5.43 -17.27 18.22
N LYS A 267 5.55 -15.94 18.08
CA LYS A 267 6.31 -15.11 19.03
C LYS A 267 5.72 -13.71 19.22
N PRO A 268 6.01 -13.06 20.35
CA PRO A 268 5.67 -11.66 20.56
C PRO A 268 6.57 -10.74 19.74
N PHE A 269 6.03 -9.59 19.37
CA PHE A 269 6.73 -8.49 18.74
C PHE A 269 6.41 -7.18 19.45
N GLN A 270 7.40 -6.30 19.50
CA GLN A 270 7.22 -4.93 19.92
C GLN A 270 7.85 -4.02 18.87
N GLN A 271 7.06 -3.08 18.35
CA GLN A 271 7.49 -2.13 17.33
C GLN A 271 7.00 -0.73 17.67
N SER A 272 7.71 0.28 17.19
CA SER A 272 7.33 1.67 17.38
C SER A 272 7.35 2.45 16.08
N TYR A 273 6.48 3.45 16.03
CA TYR A 273 6.24 4.27 14.85
C TYR A 273 6.16 5.74 15.26
N ILE A 274 6.71 6.60 14.41
CA ILE A 274 6.50 8.05 14.49
C ILE A 274 5.42 8.42 13.49
N LEU A 275 4.35 9.04 13.98
CA LEU A 275 3.32 9.66 13.17
C LEU A 275 3.57 11.16 13.10
N LYS A 276 3.49 11.73 11.90
CA LYS A 276 3.40 13.18 11.71
C LYS A 276 2.03 13.49 11.17
N LEU A 277 1.33 14.45 11.77
CA LEU A 277 -0.04 14.85 11.39
C LEU A 277 -0.08 15.69 10.09
N VAL A 278 0.73 15.29 9.11
CA VAL A 278 0.77 15.86 7.77
C VAL A 278 0.37 14.80 6.75
N PRO A 279 -0.43 15.14 5.73
CA PRO A 279 -0.81 14.19 4.69
C PRO A 279 0.38 13.55 4.00
N ASP A 280 0.35 12.22 3.88
CA ASP A 280 1.30 11.48 3.05
C ASP A 280 0.77 11.37 1.62
N ARG A 281 1.41 12.10 0.70
CA ARG A 281 1.05 12.14 -0.73
C ARG A 281 1.36 10.83 -1.48
N HIS A 282 2.09 9.91 -0.84
CA HIS A 282 2.49 8.62 -1.41
C HIS A 282 1.78 7.44 -0.75
N ALA A 283 1.08 7.65 0.36
CA ALA A 283 0.39 6.60 1.09
C ALA A 283 -0.82 6.00 0.35
N GLY A 284 -1.25 6.59 -0.77
CA GLY A 284 -2.41 6.11 -1.54
C GLY A 284 -3.74 6.28 -0.80
N SER A 285 -4.83 5.89 -1.46
CA SER A 285 -6.19 5.99 -0.91
C SER A 285 -6.87 4.63 -0.86
N VAL A 286 -7.45 4.32 0.29
CA VAL A 286 -8.23 3.11 0.51
C VAL A 286 -9.63 3.35 -0.04
N ARG A 287 -10.11 2.40 -0.86
CA ARG A 287 -11.46 2.44 -1.42
C ARG A 287 -12.35 1.47 -0.66
N ASN A 288 -13.57 1.89 -0.34
CA ASN A 288 -14.62 1.05 0.25
C ASN A 288 -14.28 0.39 1.60
N ARG A 289 -13.43 0.99 2.46
CA ARG A 289 -13.23 0.48 3.83
C ARG A 289 -14.57 0.37 4.56
N GLY A 290 -14.86 -0.78 5.15
CA GLY A 290 -16.11 -1.00 5.90
C GLY A 290 -17.36 -1.20 5.04
N ARG A 291 -17.31 -1.02 3.71
CA ARG A 291 -18.46 -1.29 2.85
C ARG A 291 -18.51 -2.78 2.53
N VAL A 292 -19.63 -3.45 2.82
CA VAL A 292 -19.88 -4.83 2.37
C VAL A 292 -19.89 -4.83 0.84
N GLY A 293 -18.76 -5.16 0.22
CA GLY A 293 -18.58 -5.12 -1.23
C GLY A 293 -19.09 -6.40 -1.86
N GLY A 294 -20.17 -6.30 -2.64
CA GLY A 294 -20.54 -7.33 -3.61
C GLY A 294 -19.34 -7.62 -4.52
N GLY A 295 -18.95 -8.89 -4.57
CA GLY A 295 -17.81 -9.36 -5.33
C GLY A 295 -17.91 -8.93 -6.80
N ARG A 296 -16.92 -8.18 -7.26
CA ARG A 296 -16.60 -8.14 -8.68
C ARG A 296 -15.51 -9.17 -8.92
N SER A 297 -15.91 -10.24 -9.62
CA SER A 297 -15.04 -11.29 -10.11
C SER A 297 -13.83 -10.72 -10.84
N PHE A 298 -12.67 -11.33 -10.61
CA PHE A 298 -11.59 -11.37 -11.60
C PHE A 298 -12.11 -12.07 -12.86
N ARG A 299 -12.79 -11.33 -13.74
CA ARG A 299 -12.99 -11.73 -15.13
C ARG A 299 -12.88 -10.50 -16.02
N ASP A 300 -12.00 -10.68 -17.01
CA ASP A 300 -11.84 -9.91 -18.25
C ASP A 300 -11.26 -8.50 -18.12
N ARG A 301 -9.92 -8.43 -18.00
CA ARG A 301 -9.07 -7.42 -18.66
C ARG A 301 -7.75 -8.03 -19.10
#